data_AF-A0A9D4H0Y2-F1
#
_entry.id   AF-A0A9D4H0Y2-F1
#
_cell.length_a   1.000
_cell.length_b   1.000
_cell.length_c   1.000
_cell.angle_alpha   90.00
_cell.angle_beta   90.00
_cell.angle_gamma   90.00
#
_symmetry.space_group_name_H-M   'P 1'
#
loop_
_entity.id
_entity.type
_entity.pdbx_description
1 polymer ?
#
loop_
_entity_poly.entity_id
_entity_poly.type
_entity_poly.pdbx_seq_one_letter_code
_entity_poly.pdbx_strand_id
1 'polypeptide(L)'
;MASIDRELKHNKYPYLIMSNIGPEFSISREAFVARSKSLKRQGKGNKLKAASPLTDYEIEALYQKQILGRLSDSQCLSEYHVV
;
A
#
# COMPACT_ATOMS: atom_id res chain seq x y z
N MET A 1 8.43 2.13 -0.28
CA MET A 1 8.66 3.48 0.28
C MET A 1 8.47 4.51 -0.82
N ALA A 2 7.91 5.70 -0.51
CA ALA A 2 7.72 6.76 -1.52
C ALA A 2 9.07 7.29 -2.03
N SER A 3 9.12 7.79 -3.28
CA SER A 3 10.35 8.31 -3.90
C SER A 3 11.00 9.42 -3.07
N ILE A 4 10.17 10.31 -2.51
CA ILE A 4 10.60 11.43 -1.67
C ILE A 4 11.26 10.94 -0.39
N ASP A 5 10.65 9.99 0.32
CA ASP A 5 11.23 9.45 1.55
C ASP A 5 12.54 8.69 1.30
N ARG A 6 12.67 8.03 0.13
CA ARG A 6 13.92 7.38 -0.26
C ARG A 6 15.04 8.40 -0.43
N GLU A 7 14.75 9.54 -1.06
CA GLU A 7 15.71 10.64 -1.23
C GLU A 7 16.10 11.27 0.12
N LEU A 8 15.13 11.49 1.00
CA LEU A 8 15.40 12.00 2.34
C LEU A 8 16.29 11.07 3.16
N LYS A 9 16.05 9.75 3.07
CA LYS A 9 16.93 8.75 3.69
C LYS A 9 18.33 8.75 3.08
N HIS A 10 18.44 8.84 1.75
CA HIS A 10 19.73 8.91 1.06
C HIS A 10 20.57 10.10 1.55
N ASN A 11 19.92 11.25 1.73
CA ASN A 11 20.55 12.47 2.27
C ASN A 11 20.60 12.52 3.81
N LYS A 12 20.32 11.40 4.50
CA LYS A 12 20.41 11.25 5.96
C LYS A 12 19.55 12.24 6.75
N TYR A 13 18.40 12.63 6.22
CA TYR A 13 17.45 13.43 6.98
C TYR A 13 16.88 12.61 8.15
N PRO A 14 16.77 13.20 9.35
CA PRO A 14 16.27 12.51 10.54
C PRO A 14 14.75 12.23 10.48
N TYR A 15 14.02 12.97 9.66
CA TYR A 15 12.57 12.88 9.54
C TYR A 15 12.17 12.62 8.08
N LEU A 16 11.09 11.87 7.90
CA LEU A 16 10.52 11.57 6.59
C LEU A 16 9.16 12.23 6.47
N ILE A 17 8.84 12.71 5.28
CA ILE A 17 7.60 13.47 5.06
C ILE A 17 6.39 12.54 5.16
N MET A 18 6.47 11.31 4.62
CA MET A 18 5.31 10.41 4.56
C MET A 18 5.23 9.41 5.71
N SER A 19 6.23 9.33 6.60
CA SER A 19 6.24 8.31 7.65
C SER A 19 5.29 8.58 8.81
N ASN A 20 4.67 9.76 8.90
CA ASN A 20 3.84 10.21 10.03
C ASN A 20 4.53 10.11 11.41
N ILE A 21 5.86 9.98 11.43
CA ILE A 21 6.65 9.90 12.66
C ILE A 21 7.18 11.31 12.94
N GLY A 22 6.46 12.07 13.76
CA GLY A 22 6.91 13.37 14.28
C GLY A 22 6.15 14.61 13.77
N PRO A 23 6.20 15.73 14.50
CA PRO A 23 5.57 17.00 14.10
C PRO A 23 6.23 17.64 12.87
N GLU A 24 7.46 17.24 12.54
CA GLU A 24 8.21 17.75 11.42
C GLU A 24 7.45 17.41 10.13
N PHE A 25 7.22 18.43 9.29
CA PHE A 25 6.40 18.36 8.06
C PHE A 25 4.89 18.17 8.25
N SER A 26 4.32 18.44 9.43
CA SER A 26 2.86 18.40 9.66
C SER A 26 2.08 19.23 8.64
N ILE A 27 2.48 20.48 8.44
CA ILE A 27 1.86 21.42 7.47
C ILE A 27 1.96 20.86 6.05
N SER A 28 3.11 20.31 5.66
CA SER A 28 3.30 19.73 4.33
C SER A 28 2.41 18.50 4.11
N ARG A 29 2.24 17.65 5.13
CA ARG A 29 1.32 16.50 5.07
C ARG A 29 -0.12 16.95 4.95
N GLU A 30 -0.54 17.94 5.73
CA GLU A 30 -1.89 18.51 5.67
C GLU A 30 -2.18 19.07 4.28
N ALA A 31 -1.26 19.87 3.73
CA ALA A 31 -1.36 20.40 2.37
C ALA A 31 -1.44 19.28 1.32
N PHE A 32 -0.66 18.21 1.48
CA PHE A 32 -0.70 17.06 0.58
C PHE A 32 -2.05 16.34 0.63
N VAL A 33 -2.59 16.11 1.83
CA VAL A 33 -3.90 15.50 2.05
C VAL A 33 -5.00 16.39 1.46
N ALA A 34 -4.97 17.69 1.71
CA ALA A 34 -5.94 18.65 1.17
C ALA A 34 -5.91 18.66 -0.37
N ARG A 35 -4.72 18.67 -0.98
CA ARG A 35 -4.54 18.60 -2.43
C ARG A 35 -5.06 17.27 -2.99
N SER A 36 -4.76 16.14 -2.34
CA SER A 36 -5.28 14.83 -2.73
C SER A 36 -6.81 14.78 -2.68
N LYS A 37 -7.44 15.32 -1.64
CA LYS A 37 -8.90 15.44 -1.52
C LYS A 37 -9.47 16.32 -2.63
N SER A 38 -8.86 17.47 -2.91
CA SER A 38 -9.29 18.39 -3.99
C SER A 38 -9.22 17.71 -5.36
N LEU A 39 -8.12 17.02 -5.67
CA LEU A 39 -7.97 16.27 -6.92
C LEU A 39 -9.01 15.16 -7.07
N LYS A 40 -9.31 14.43 -5.98
CA LYS A 40 -10.38 13.43 -5.98
C LYS A 40 -11.76 14.05 -6.24
N ARG A 41 -12.07 15.21 -5.64
CA ARG A 41 -13.33 15.94 -5.89
C ARG A 41 -13.46 16.40 -7.35
N GLN A 42 -12.35 16.76 -7.97
CA GLN A 42 -12.30 17.15 -9.40
C GLN A 42 -12.33 15.96 -10.37
N GLY A 43 -12.53 14.72 -9.88
CA GLY A 43 -12.47 13.51 -10.71
C GLY A 43 -11.07 13.12 -11.18
N LYS A 44 -10.03 13.90 -10.81
CA LYS A 44 -8.61 13.63 -11.10
C LYS A 44 -7.96 12.70 -10.08
N GLY A 45 -8.77 12.01 -9.28
CA GLY A 45 -8.30 10.91 -8.46
C GLY A 45 -7.88 9.74 -9.34
N ASN A 46 -7.03 8.85 -8.82
CA ASN A 46 -6.54 7.69 -9.56
C ASN A 46 -7.62 6.59 -9.79
N LYS A 47 -8.91 6.94 -9.68
CA LYS A 47 -10.05 6.02 -9.79
C LYS A 47 -10.12 5.36 -11.17
N LEU A 48 -9.72 6.08 -12.23
CA LEU A 48 -9.63 5.55 -13.60
C LEU A 48 -8.45 4.59 -13.82
N LYS A 49 -7.42 4.64 -12.95
CA LYS A 49 -6.30 3.69 -12.92
C LYS A 49 -6.42 2.69 -11.76
N ALA A 50 -7.60 2.59 -11.15
CA ALA A 50 -7.87 1.50 -10.23
C ALA A 50 -7.73 0.21 -11.03
N ALA A 51 -6.88 -0.71 -10.57
CA ALA A 51 -6.86 -2.05 -11.14
C ALA A 51 -8.28 -2.60 -11.02
N SER A 52 -8.82 -3.11 -12.12
CA SER A 52 -10.09 -3.84 -12.07
C SER A 52 -9.93 -4.96 -11.04
N PRO A 53 -10.92 -5.18 -10.17
CA PRO A 53 -10.90 -6.35 -9.31
C PRO A 53 -10.77 -7.60 -10.19
N LEU A 54 -9.96 -8.57 -9.74
CA LEU A 54 -9.82 -9.84 -10.44
C LEU A 54 -11.21 -10.47 -10.55
N THR A 55 -11.54 -10.91 -11.76
CA THR A 55 -12.76 -11.69 -12.01
C THR A 55 -12.59 -13.10 -11.45
N ASP A 56 -13.70 -13.78 -11.12
CA ASP A 56 -13.67 -15.14 -10.61
C ASP A 56 -12.92 -16.10 -11.55
N TYR A 57 -13.02 -15.87 -12.86
CA TYR A 57 -12.26 -16.60 -13.88
C TYR A 57 -10.74 -16.37 -13.77
N GLU A 58 -10.30 -15.13 -13.57
CA GLU A 58 -8.89 -14.82 -13.38
C GLU A 58 -8.37 -15.41 -12.07
N ILE A 59 -9.18 -15.39 -11.01
CA ILE A 59 -8.84 -16.02 -9.73
C ILE A 59 -8.67 -17.53 -9.92
N GLU A 60 -9.60 -18.20 -10.59
CA GLU A 60 -9.52 -19.64 -10.87
C GLU A 60 -8.31 -19.99 -11.75
N ALA A 61 -8.03 -19.19 -12.79
CA ALA A 61 -6.85 -19.35 -13.62
C ALA A 61 -5.53 -19.21 -12.82
N LEU A 62 -5.50 -18.36 -11.79
CA LEU A 62 -4.34 -18.19 -10.91
C LEU A 62 -4.16 -19.37 -9.93
N TYR A 63 -5.26 -19.98 -9.46
CA TYR A 63 -5.21 -21.24 -8.69
C TYR A 63 -4.75 -22.42 -9.56
N GLN A 64 -5.28 -22.56 -10.78
CA GLN A 64 -4.86 -23.60 -11.72
C GLN A 64 -3.37 -23.49 -12.06
N LYS A 65 -2.87 -22.26 -12.21
CA LYS A 65 -1.45 -21.97 -12.45
C LYS A 65 -0.57 -22.10 -11.21
N GLN A 66 -1.13 -22.46 -10.05
CA GLN A 66 -0.41 -22.60 -8.77
C GLN A 66 0.33 -21.31 -8.36
N ILE A 67 -0.13 -20.16 -8.85
CA ILE A 67 0.38 -18.84 -8.48
C ILE A 67 -0.23 -18.43 -7.13
N LEU A 68 -1.53 -18.68 -6.98
CA LEU A 68 -2.25 -18.62 -5.71
C LEU A 68 -2.39 -20.03 -5.13
N GLY A 69 -2.40 -20.13 -3.80
CA GLY A 69 -2.58 -21.42 -3.12
C GLY A 69 -1.32 -22.27 -2.98
N ARG A 70 -0.14 -21.77 -3.36
CA ARG A 70 1.14 -22.41 -3.01
C ARG A 70 1.45 -22.19 -1.54
N LEU A 71 0.71 -22.87 -0.67
CA LEU A 71 1.18 -23.18 0.66
C LEU A 71 2.35 -24.14 0.45
N SER A 72 3.58 -23.65 0.61
CA SER A 72 4.62 -24.57 1.09
C SER A 72 4.13 -25.04 2.46
N ASP A 73 4.00 -26.35 2.63
CA ASP A 73 3.41 -27.06 3.79
C ASP A 73 4.11 -26.79 5.15
N SER A 74 4.85 -25.69 5.30
CA SER A 74 5.69 -25.39 6.46
C SER A 74 5.32 -24.11 7.22
N GLN A 75 4.24 -23.38 6.88
CA GLN A 75 3.95 -22.12 7.59
C GLN A 75 2.48 -21.80 7.95
N CYS A 76 1.53 -22.71 7.76
CA CYS A 76 0.17 -22.46 8.22
C CYS A 76 -0.39 -23.74 8.84
N LEU A 77 -0.22 -23.90 10.16
CA LEU A 77 -1.02 -24.70 11.12
C LEU A 77 -0.21 -24.95 12.41
N SER A 78 0.10 -23.92 13.21
CA SER A 78 0.64 -24.14 14.56
C SER A 78 0.05 -23.28 15.67
N GLU A 79 -1.09 -22.62 15.48
CA GLU A 79 -1.78 -21.93 16.59
C GLU A 79 -3.30 -22.12 16.53
N TYR A 80 -3.75 -23.36 16.71
CA TYR A 80 -5.02 -23.66 17.35
C TYR A 80 -4.74 -24.56 18.55
N HIS A 81 -4.31 -23.94 19.67
CA HIS A 81 -4.43 -24.60 20.96
C HIS A 81 -5.82 -24.33 21.51
N VAL A 82 -6.64 -25.37 21.44
CA VAL A 82 -7.81 -25.59 22.30
C VAL A 82 -7.31 -25.69 23.74
N VAL A 83 -7.78 -24.80 24.61
CA VAL A 83 -8.11 -25.08 26.01
C VAL A 83 -9.40 -24.33 26.33
#